data_AF-V4BJ02-F1
#
_entry.id   AF-V4BJ02-F1
#
_cell.length_a   1.000
_cell.length_b   1.000
_cell.length_c   1.000
_cell.angle_alpha   90.00
_cell.angle_beta   90.00
_cell.angle_gamma   90.00
#
_symmetry.space_group_name_H-M   'P 1'
#
loop_
_entity.id
_entity.type
_entity.pdbx_description
1 polymer ?
#
loop_
_entity_poly.entity_id
_entity_poly.type
_entity_poly.pdbx_seq_one_letter_code
_entity_poly.pdbx_strand_id
1 'polypeptide(L)' 'KAYSWTDVKDHDKRNDKWIVINNEIYDITKWSRRHPGGSRVISHYAGQDAT' A
#
# COMPACT_ATOMS: atom_id res chain seq x y z
N LYS A 1 -10.17 7.14 -11.22
CA LYS A 1 -8.88 7.57 -11.80
C LYS A 1 -8.13 6.29 -12.17
N ALA A 2 -7.57 6.17 -13.37
CA ALA A 2 -6.77 5.01 -13.74
C ALA A 2 -5.32 5.25 -13.29
N TYR A 3 -4.69 4.23 -12.71
CA TYR A 3 -3.29 4.24 -12.30
C TYR A 3 -2.57 3.09 -12.99
N SER A 4 -1.33 3.33 -13.38
CA SER A 4 -0.43 2.30 -13.88
C SER A 4 0.29 1.61 -12.73
N TRP A 5 0.88 0.45 -13.00
CA TRP A 5 1.76 -0.22 -12.04
C TRP A 5 3.00 0.59 -11.69
N THR A 6 3.48 1.44 -12.61
CA THR A 6 4.58 2.36 -12.32
C THR A 6 4.15 3.38 -11.27
N ASP A 7 2.96 3.96 -11.42
CA ASP A 7 2.43 4.90 -10.43
C ASP A 7 2.32 4.25 -9.04
N VAL A 8 1.76 3.03 -8.96
CA VAL A 8 1.60 2.32 -7.68
C VAL A 8 2.94 2.02 -7.01
N LYS A 9 3.96 1.60 -7.77
CA LYS A 9 5.28 1.23 -7.25
C LYS A 9 6.01 2.39 -6.58
N ASP A 10 5.72 3.63 -6.97
CA ASP A 10 6.35 4.81 -6.38
C ASP A 10 5.82 5.10 -4.95
N HIS A 11 4.69 4.51 -4.57
CA HIS A 11 4.07 4.64 -3.25
C HIS A 11 4.53 3.53 -2.29
N ASP A 12 5.85 3.37 -2.12
CA ASP A 12 6.50 2.37 -1.26
C ASP A 12 7.19 2.96 0.01
N LYS A 13 7.04 4.26 0.25
CA LYS A 13 7.79 5.01 1.27
C LYS A 13 7.08 5.04 2.63
N ARG A 14 7.82 5.34 3.70
CA ARG A 14 7.29 5.35 5.07
C ARG A 14 6.07 6.26 5.26
N ASN A 15 6.05 7.38 4.57
CA ASN A 15 5.02 8.42 4.60
C ASN A 15 4.16 8.46 3.33
N ASP A 16 4.27 7.45 2.47
CA ASP A 16 3.50 7.33 1.23
C ASP A 16 3.42 5.84 0.84
N LYS A 17 2.32 5.19 1.20
CA LYS A 17 2.14 3.74 1.06
C LYS A 17 0.82 3.40 0.42
N TRP A 18 0.88 2.85 -0.77
CA TRP A 18 -0.30 2.26 -1.42
C TRP A 18 -0.17 0.75 -1.49
N ILE A 19 -1.30 0.06 -1.49
CA ILE A 19 -1.38 -1.37 -1.78
C ILE A 19 -2.50 -1.61 -2.79
N VAL A 20 -2.41 -2.71 -3.53
CA VAL A 20 -3.50 -3.19 -4.37
C VAL A 20 -4.15 -4.40 -3.70
N ILE A 21 -5.47 -4.40 -3.57
CA ILE A 21 -6.26 -5.56 -3.14
C ILE A 21 -7.43 -5.70 -4.10
N ASN A 22 -7.61 -6.86 -4.71
CA ASN A 22 -8.68 -7.12 -5.68
C ASN A 22 -8.78 -6.06 -6.79
N ASN A 23 -7.63 -5.67 -7.36
CA ASN A 23 -7.49 -4.64 -8.40
C ASN A 23 -7.90 -3.22 -7.96
N GLU A 24 -8.12 -2.99 -6.66
CA GLU A 24 -8.37 -1.67 -6.09
C GLU A 24 -7.16 -1.15 -5.33
N ILE A 25 -6.89 0.15 -5.45
CA ILE A 25 -5.75 0.81 -4.83
C ILE A 25 -6.18 1.46 -3.52
N TYR A 26 -5.44 1.17 -2.45
CA TYR A 26 -5.69 1.69 -1.11
C TYR A 26 -4.49 2.49 -0.62
N ASP A 27 -4.71 3.75 -0.25
CA ASP A 27 -3.73 4.53 0.52
C ASP A 27 -3.80 4.10 2.00
N ILE A 28 -2.77 3.38 2.43
CA ILE A 28 -2.64 2.87 3.79
C ILE A 28 -1.65 3.68 4.63
N THR A 29 -1.18 4.83 4.14
CA THR A 29 -0.12 5.63 4.79
C THR A 29 -0.39 5.84 6.27
N LYS A 30 -1.61 6.32 6.60
CA LYS A 30 -2.04 6.56 7.99
C LYS A 30 -2.48 5.28 8.71
N TRP A 31 -3.14 4.37 7.98
CA TRP A 31 -3.73 3.17 8.56
C TRP A 31 -2.70 2.12 8.94
N SER A 32 -1.56 2.07 8.24
CA SER A 32 -0.48 1.09 8.46
C SER A 32 -0.04 0.98 9.93
N ARG A 33 -0.10 2.07 10.71
CA ARG A 33 0.25 2.10 12.14
C ARG A 33 -0.80 1.45 13.06
N ARG A 34 -2.04 1.31 12.58
CA ARG A 34 -3.19 0.73 13.28
C ARG A 34 -3.51 -0.68 12.81
N HIS A 35 -2.73 -1.22 11.86
CA HIS A 35 -2.93 -2.55 11.33
C HIS A 35 -2.84 -3.60 12.45
N PRO A 36 -3.90 -4.39 12.72
CA PRO A 36 -3.91 -5.37 13.81
C PRO A 36 -2.80 -6.42 13.70
N GLY A 37 -2.43 -6.83 12.48
CA GLY A 37 -1.32 -7.74 12.22
C GLY A 37 0.07 -7.10 12.34
N GLY A 38 0.14 -5.84 12.78
CA GLY A 38 1.37 -5.08 12.92
C GLY A 38 1.73 -4.27 11.67
N SER A 39 2.31 -3.09 11.91
CA SER A 39 2.64 -2.13 10.84
C SER A 39 3.72 -2.64 9.88
N ARG A 40 4.65 -3.46 10.36
CA ARG A 40 5.72 -4.04 9.56
C ARG A 40 5.19 -4.96 8.47
N VAL A 41 4.20 -5.80 8.79
CA VAL A 41 3.64 -6.78 7.85
C VAL A 41 2.98 -6.08 6.69
N ILE A 42 2.06 -5.15 6.94
CA ILE A 42 1.38 -4.44 5.85
C ILE A 42 2.32 -3.51 5.07
N SER A 43 3.30 -2.89 5.74
CA SER A 43 4.26 -2.02 5.05
C SER A 43 5.20 -2.78 4.10
N HIS A 44 5.33 -4.10 4.26
CA HIS A 44 6.11 -4.93 3.33
C HIS A 44 5.53 -4.95 1.92
N TYR A 45 4.19 -4.79 1.81
CA TYR A 45 3.46 -4.78 0.55
C TYR A 45 3.25 -3.38 -0.02
N ALA A 46 3.87 -2.34 0.55
CA ALA A 46 3.76 -1.00 -0.02
C ALA A 46 4.28 -0.99 -1.47
N GLY A 47 3.51 -0.38 -2.37
CA GLY A 47 3.74 -0.36 -3.81
C GLY A 47 3.48 -1.68 -4.55
N GLN A 48 2.76 -2.63 -3.93
CA GLN A 48 2.57 -3.99 -4.45
C GLN A 48 1.12 -4.47 -4.35
N ASP A 49 0.84 -5.62 -4.97
CA ASP A 49 -0.39 -6.38 -4.78
C ASP A 49 -0.32 -7.18 -3.47
N ALA A 50 -1.36 -7.09 -2.66
CA ALA A 50 -1.50 -7.71 -1.35
C ALA A 50 -2.74 -8.63 -1.26
N THR A 51 -3.34 -8.98 -2.41
CA THR A 51 -4.45 -9.95 -2.53
C THR A 51 -4.01 -11.37 -2.23
#